data_AF-A0A2U9NLQ6-F1
#
_entry.id   AF-A0A2U9NLQ6-F1
#
_cell.length_a   1.000
_cell.length_b   1.000
_cell.length_c   1.000
_cell.angle_alpha   90.00
_cell.angle_beta   90.00
_cell.angle_gamma   90.00
#
_symmetry.space_group_name_H-M   'P 1'
#
loop_
_entity.id
_entity.type
_entity.pdbx_description
1 polymer ?
#
loop_
_entity_poly.entity_id
_entity_poly.type
_entity_poly.pdbx_seq_one_letter_code
_entity_poly.pdbx_strand_id
1 'polypeptide(L)'
;MDIHRQLNDVRQRVIDSGVLFKELHQKRFGSILSTPVVVEPIPLLQLVIPSTFHSQLQTYRLSPRSHELLSKALDDTINAYNQQFDVSWRKLAESAISPRLQTVLPNVIKQFQIGLQSHFENQGLPSILEKVKLFAETYPPPPPPPRQSSIPAYEA
;
A
#
# COMPACT_ATOMS: atom_id res chain seq x y z
N MET A 1 -18.50 63.26 -4.23
CA MET A 1 -18.16 62.41 -3.07
C MET A 1 -16.89 61.66 -3.41
N ASP A 2 -15.96 61.56 -2.46
CA ASP A 2 -14.63 61.01 -2.71
C ASP A 2 -14.64 59.47 -2.56
N ILE A 3 -14.50 58.78 -3.70
CA ILE A 3 -14.60 57.31 -3.82
C ILE A 3 -13.51 56.61 -3.00
N HIS A 4 -12.35 57.24 -2.83
CA HIS A 4 -11.26 56.67 -2.04
C HIS A 4 -11.60 56.57 -0.55
N ARG A 5 -12.35 57.55 -0.04
CA ARG A 5 -12.81 57.55 1.36
C ARG A 5 -13.81 56.42 1.61
N GLN A 6 -14.74 56.20 0.68
CA GLN A 6 -15.72 55.12 0.79
C GLN A 6 -15.08 53.73 0.76
N LEU A 7 -14.06 53.52 -0.08
CA LEU A 7 -13.33 52.25 -0.13
C LEU A 7 -12.56 51.94 1.16
N ASN A 8 -11.98 52.96 1.80
CA ASN A 8 -11.32 52.80 3.09
C ASN A 8 -12.30 52.48 4.20
N ASP A 9 -13.46 53.13 4.22
CA ASP A 9 -14.51 52.85 5.21
C ASP A 9 -15.06 51.41 5.07
N VAL A 10 -15.21 50.91 3.84
CA VAL A 10 -15.62 49.52 3.59
C VAL A 10 -14.55 48.54 4.06
N ARG A 11 -13.27 48.79 3.74
CA ARG A 11 -12.17 47.94 4.22
C ARG A 11 -12.12 47.89 5.73
N GLN A 12 -12.28 49.03 6.40
CA GLN A 12 -12.26 49.09 7.86
C GLN A 12 -13.42 48.28 8.46
N ARG A 13 -14.63 48.43 7.92
CA ARG A 13 -15.80 47.66 8.37
C ARG A 13 -15.62 46.15 8.20
N VAL A 14 -14.98 45.71 7.11
CA VAL A 14 -14.68 44.28 6.88
C VAL A 14 -13.69 43.77 7.92
N ILE A 15 -12.64 44.55 8.23
CA ILE A 15 -11.65 44.20 9.25
C ILE A 15 -12.32 44.09 10.63
N ASP A 16 -13.09 45.11 11.02
CA ASP A 16 -13.76 45.18 12.31
C ASP A 16 -14.76 44.02 12.47
N SER A 17 -15.51 43.71 11.41
CA SER A 17 -16.43 42.55 11.39
C SER A 17 -15.68 41.23 11.52
N GLY A 18 -14.50 41.11 10.90
CA GLY A 18 -13.64 39.93 11.00
C GLY A 18 -13.11 39.72 12.43
N VAL A 19 -12.70 40.80 13.12
CA VAL A 19 -12.26 40.73 14.52
C VAL A 19 -13.41 40.29 15.42
N LEU A 20 -14.58 40.91 15.27
CA LEU A 20 -15.75 40.62 16.09
C LEU A 20 -16.24 39.17 15.89
N PHE A 21 -16.22 38.68 14.65
CA PHE A 21 -16.55 37.28 14.36
C PHE A 21 -15.55 36.31 15.00
N LYS A 22 -14.25 36.62 14.93
CA LYS A 22 -13.19 35.82 15.56
C LYS A 22 -13.34 35.75 17.08
N GLU A 23 -13.63 36.87 17.73
CA GLU A 23 -13.87 36.93 19.18
C GLU A 23 -15.11 36.14 19.60
N LEU A 24 -16.22 36.29 18.87
CA LEU A 24 -17.44 35.51 19.12
C LEU A 24 -17.20 34.02 18.92
N HIS A 25 -16.45 33.64 17.89
CA HIS A 25 -16.08 32.27 17.65
C HIS A 25 -15.21 31.71 18.79
N GLN A 26 -14.19 32.46 19.23
CA GLN A 26 -13.34 32.06 20.36
C GLN A 26 -14.12 31.95 21.68
N LYS A 27 -15.06 32.87 21.93
CA LYS A 27 -15.92 32.83 23.12
C LYS A 27 -16.83 31.60 23.12
N ARG A 28 -17.34 31.20 21.95
CA ARG A 28 -18.31 30.10 21.83
C ARG A 28 -17.64 28.73 21.70
N PHE A 29 -16.49 28.65 21.07
CA PHE A 29 -15.84 27.38 20.69
C PHE A 29 -14.42 27.21 21.26
N GLY A 30 -13.91 28.19 22.01
CA GLY A 30 -12.55 28.18 22.56
C GLY A 30 -11.49 28.72 21.59
N SER A 31 -10.28 28.93 22.11
CA SER A 31 -9.14 29.38 21.30
C SER A 31 -8.74 28.33 20.29
N ILE A 32 -8.70 28.68 19.00
CA ILE A 32 -8.10 27.86 17.95
C ILE A 32 -6.59 28.02 18.04
N LEU A 33 -5.96 27.45 19.07
CA LEU A 33 -4.53 27.21 19.04
C LEU A 33 -4.30 26.10 18.02
N SER A 34 -3.95 26.47 16.79
CA SER A 34 -3.32 25.55 15.85
C SER A 34 -1.93 25.22 16.37
N THR A 35 -1.84 24.38 17.40
CA THR A 35 -0.62 23.63 17.67
C THR A 35 -0.37 22.77 16.44
N PRO A 36 0.76 22.91 15.74
CA PRO A 36 1.11 22.01 14.66
C PRO A 36 1.21 20.61 15.26
N VAL A 37 0.23 19.77 14.95
CA VAL A 37 0.23 18.36 15.36
C VAL A 37 1.43 17.73 14.68
N VAL A 38 2.38 17.26 15.47
CA VAL A 38 3.50 16.45 14.99
C VAL A 38 2.88 15.13 14.52
N VAL A 39 2.63 15.04 13.21
CA VAL A 39 2.17 13.78 12.60
C VAL A 39 3.38 12.86 12.62
N GLU A 40 3.37 11.86 13.50
CA GLU A 40 4.39 10.82 13.48
C GLU A 40 4.45 10.19 12.07
N PRO A 41 5.65 9.90 11.56
CA PRO A 41 5.81 9.27 10.26
C PRO A 41 5.15 7.88 10.30
N ILE A 42 4.21 7.67 9.39
CA ILE A 42 3.41 6.45 9.36
C ILE A 42 4.21 5.32 8.74
N PRO A 43 4.15 4.10 9.33
CA PRO A 43 4.91 2.97 8.86
C PRO A 43 4.49 2.56 7.44
N LEU A 44 5.48 2.28 6.60
CA LEU A 44 5.32 1.74 5.25
C LEU A 44 4.57 0.40 5.29
N LEU A 45 3.82 0.10 4.23
CA LEU A 45 3.18 -1.20 4.08
C LEU A 45 4.28 -2.27 3.95
N GLN A 46 4.24 -3.25 4.85
CA GLN A 46 5.13 -4.42 4.83
C GLN A 46 4.28 -5.65 4.52
N LEU A 47 4.29 -6.07 3.25
CA LEU A 47 3.65 -7.31 2.85
C LEU A 47 4.55 -8.49 3.21
N VAL A 48 3.97 -9.51 3.84
CA VAL A 48 4.69 -10.75 4.17
C VAL A 48 4.30 -11.80 3.15
N ILE A 49 5.30 -12.50 2.59
CA ILE A 49 5.07 -13.67 1.75
C ILE A 49 5.00 -14.90 2.67
N PRO A 50 3.87 -15.63 2.73
CA PRO A 50 3.77 -16.82 3.55
C PRO A 50 4.76 -17.91 3.12
N SER A 51 5.31 -18.65 4.09
CA SER A 51 6.21 -19.77 3.81
C SER A 51 5.55 -20.88 2.98
N THR A 52 4.22 -21.03 3.09
CA THR A 52 3.43 -21.97 2.28
C THR A 52 3.56 -21.70 0.78
N PHE A 53 3.66 -20.43 0.37
CA PHE A 53 3.88 -20.06 -1.02
C PHE A 53 5.25 -20.53 -1.52
N HIS A 54 6.30 -20.38 -0.71
CA HIS A 54 7.64 -20.89 -1.04
C HIS A 54 7.66 -22.41 -1.19
N SER A 55 6.99 -23.13 -0.28
CA SER A 55 6.87 -24.59 -0.38
C SER A 55 6.16 -25.04 -1.65
N GLN A 56 5.11 -24.32 -2.08
CA GLN A 56 4.42 -24.60 -3.33
C GLN A 56 5.32 -24.34 -4.55
N LEU A 57 6.07 -23.24 -4.57
CA LEU A 57 7.01 -22.95 -5.67
C LEU A 57 8.07 -24.03 -5.86
N GLN A 58 8.56 -24.63 -4.78
CA GLN A 58 9.56 -25.71 -4.86
C GLN A 58 9.04 -26.94 -5.61
N THR A 59 7.72 -27.19 -5.60
CA THR A 59 7.12 -28.32 -6.32
C THR A 59 7.26 -28.23 -7.83
N TYR A 60 7.34 -27.00 -8.37
CA TYR A 60 7.40 -26.75 -9.81
C TYR A 60 8.80 -26.81 -10.42
N ARG A 61 9.85 -27.02 -9.61
CA ARG A 61 11.26 -27.15 -10.05
C ARG A 61 11.67 -26.10 -11.10
N LEU A 62 11.39 -24.83 -10.80
CA LEU A 62 11.62 -23.74 -11.73
C LEU A 62 13.10 -23.58 -12.09
N SER A 63 13.37 -23.17 -13.34
CA SER A 63 14.72 -22.81 -13.75
C SER A 63 15.20 -21.53 -13.02
N PRO A 64 16.51 -21.27 -12.92
CA PRO A 64 17.02 -20.03 -12.34
C PRO A 64 16.43 -18.77 -13.00
N ARG A 65 16.30 -18.77 -14.33
CA ARG A 65 15.69 -17.67 -15.08
C ARG A 65 14.21 -17.47 -14.74
N SER A 66 13.48 -18.57 -14.54
CA SER A 66 12.07 -18.52 -14.12
C SER A 66 11.93 -17.96 -12.70
N HIS A 67 12.87 -18.29 -11.81
CA HIS A 67 12.93 -17.70 -10.47
C HIS A 67 13.18 -16.19 -10.49
N GLU A 68 14.07 -15.69 -11.35
CA GLU A 68 14.30 -14.25 -11.52
C GLU A 68 13.04 -13.51 -12.00
N LEU A 69 12.37 -14.05 -13.03
CA LEU A 69 11.12 -13.47 -13.53
C LEU A 69 10.02 -13.46 -12.48
N LEU A 70 9.92 -14.54 -11.69
CA LEU A 70 8.97 -14.62 -10.59
C LEU A 70 9.28 -13.62 -9.48
N SER A 71 10.55 -13.49 -9.08
CA SER A 71 10.99 -12.49 -8.10
C SER A 71 10.60 -11.09 -8.57
N LYS A 72 10.91 -10.76 -9.82
CA LYS A 72 10.53 -9.48 -10.41
C LYS A 72 9.02 -9.26 -10.39
N ALA A 73 8.23 -10.27 -10.76
CA ALA A 73 6.78 -10.17 -10.72
C ALA A 73 6.22 -9.97 -9.31
N LEU A 74 6.83 -10.59 -8.29
CA LEU A 74 6.48 -10.37 -6.89
C LEU A 74 6.84 -8.94 -6.46
N ASP A 75 8.04 -8.48 -6.78
CA ASP A 75 8.48 -7.11 -6.47
C ASP A 75 7.58 -6.07 -7.12
N ASP A 76 7.23 -6.24 -8.40
CA ASP A 76 6.30 -5.37 -9.12
C ASP A 76 4.91 -5.36 -8.46
N THR A 77 4.44 -6.52 -8.01
CA THR A 77 3.15 -6.65 -7.31
C THR A 77 3.21 -5.93 -5.96
N ILE A 78 4.24 -6.18 -5.14
CA ILE A 78 4.43 -5.54 -3.83
C ILE A 78 4.51 -4.01 -4.00
N ASN A 79 5.23 -3.54 -5.01
CA ASN A 79 5.33 -2.12 -5.34
C ASN A 79 3.98 -1.51 -5.70
N ALA A 80 3.13 -2.23 -6.46
CA ALA A 80 1.77 -1.76 -6.77
C ALA A 80 0.91 -1.61 -5.51
N TYR A 81 0.98 -2.56 -4.57
CA TYR A 81 0.28 -2.45 -3.28
C TYR A 81 0.81 -1.29 -2.43
N ASN A 82 2.13 -1.09 -2.39
CA ASN A 82 2.75 0.03 -1.70
C ASN A 82 2.28 1.37 -2.25
N GLN A 83 2.24 1.53 -3.58
CA GLN A 83 1.73 2.73 -4.23
C GLN A 83 0.25 2.95 -3.93
N GLN A 84 -0.56 1.90 -3.99
CA GLN A 84 -1.98 1.98 -3.66
C GLN A 84 -2.21 2.39 -2.20
N PHE A 85 -1.43 1.82 -1.27
CA PHE A 85 -1.48 2.17 0.14
C PHE A 85 -1.13 3.63 0.35
N ASP A 86 -0.02 4.09 -0.20
CA ASP A 86 0.47 5.46 -0.06
C ASP A 86 -0.52 6.49 -0.65
N VAL A 87 -1.06 6.22 -1.84
CA VAL A 87 -2.08 7.10 -2.46
C VAL A 87 -3.36 7.15 -1.62
N SER A 88 -3.89 6.00 -1.19
CA SER A 88 -5.11 5.94 -0.38
C SER A 88 -4.90 6.59 0.99
N TRP A 89 -3.73 6.37 1.59
CA TRP A 89 -3.34 6.96 2.86
C TRP A 89 -3.30 8.49 2.77
N ARG A 90 -2.60 9.06 1.78
CA ARG A 90 -2.50 10.51 1.60
C ARG A 90 -3.88 11.16 1.44
N LYS A 91 -4.76 10.54 0.65
CA LYS A 91 -6.16 11.01 0.50
C LYS A 91 -6.93 10.97 1.83
N LEU A 92 -6.73 9.92 2.62
CA LEU A 92 -7.37 9.79 3.93
C LEU A 92 -6.85 10.88 4.90
N ALA A 93 -5.54 11.12 4.93
CA ALA A 93 -4.92 12.14 5.74
C ALA A 93 -5.41 13.55 5.38
N GLU A 94 -5.51 13.86 4.08
CA GLU A 94 -6.06 15.13 3.56
C GLU A 94 -7.53 15.31 3.97
N SER A 95 -8.31 14.23 4.03
CA SER A 95 -9.72 14.27 4.45
C SER A 95 -9.89 14.34 5.98
N ALA A 96 -8.88 13.94 6.75
CA ALA A 96 -8.89 13.89 8.22
C ALA A 96 -8.60 15.27 8.86
N ILE A 97 -9.26 16.32 8.37
CA ILE A 97 -9.17 17.70 8.88
C ILE A 97 -9.82 17.81 10.27
N SER A 98 -10.75 16.90 10.59
CA SER A 98 -11.40 16.86 11.91
C SER A 98 -10.49 16.23 12.98
N PRO A 99 -10.32 16.87 14.15
CA PRO A 99 -9.57 16.31 15.27
C PRO A 99 -10.07 14.94 15.72
N ARG A 100 -11.38 14.66 15.56
CA ARG A 100 -11.98 13.36 15.89
C ARG A 100 -11.59 12.25 14.90
N LEU A 101 -11.32 12.60 13.64
CA LEU A 101 -10.86 11.63 12.63
C LEU A 101 -9.40 11.25 12.89
N GLN A 102 -8.58 12.20 13.34
CA GLN A 102 -7.17 11.95 13.67
C GLN A 102 -6.98 10.90 14.77
N THR A 103 -7.88 10.84 15.77
CA THR A 103 -7.76 9.86 16.86
C THR A 103 -8.06 8.43 16.43
N VAL A 104 -8.91 8.22 15.42
CA VAL A 104 -9.25 6.89 14.89
C VAL A 104 -8.36 6.47 13.73
N LEU A 105 -7.65 7.43 13.13
CA LEU A 105 -6.82 7.26 11.94
C LEU A 105 -5.80 6.11 12.06
N PRO A 106 -5.04 5.97 13.17
CA PRO A 106 -4.08 4.87 13.31
C PRO A 106 -4.74 3.48 13.24
N ASN A 107 -5.94 3.34 13.82
CA ASN A 107 -6.67 2.07 13.78
C ASN A 107 -7.17 1.78 12.36
N VAL A 108 -7.66 2.79 11.64
CA VAL A 108 -8.08 2.64 10.23
C VAL A 108 -6.91 2.23 9.35
N ILE A 109 -5.73 2.84 9.53
CA ILE A 109 -4.50 2.46 8.82
C ILE A 109 -4.15 1.00 9.08
N LYS A 110 -4.15 0.58 10.35
CA LYS A 110 -3.84 -0.80 10.72
C LYS A 110 -4.81 -1.79 10.07
N GLN A 111 -6.11 -1.51 10.09
CA GLN A 111 -7.11 -2.35 9.43
C GLN A 111 -6.91 -2.38 7.91
N PHE A 112 -6.55 -1.25 7.31
CA PHE A 112 -6.26 -1.18 5.88
C PHE A 112 -5.03 -2.02 5.50
N GLN A 113 -3.96 -1.96 6.30
CA GLN A 113 -2.77 -2.80 6.11
C GLN A 113 -3.12 -4.29 6.22
N ILE A 114 -3.90 -4.69 7.23
CA ILE A 114 -4.36 -6.08 7.39
C ILE A 114 -5.21 -6.52 6.19
N GLY A 115 -6.11 -5.65 5.72
CA GLY A 115 -6.95 -5.92 4.55
C GLY A 115 -6.11 -6.12 3.27
N LEU A 116 -5.10 -5.27 3.05
CA LEU A 116 -4.18 -5.40 1.92
C LEU A 116 -3.35 -6.69 2.01
N GLN A 117 -2.84 -7.04 3.20
CA GLN A 117 -2.13 -8.30 3.42
C GLN A 117 -3.04 -9.50 3.10
N SER A 118 -4.27 -9.51 3.61
CA SER A 118 -5.23 -10.59 3.35
C SER A 118 -5.58 -10.70 1.86
N HIS A 119 -5.74 -9.57 1.17
CA HIS A 119 -5.98 -9.57 -0.27
C HIS A 119 -4.75 -10.07 -1.05
N PHE A 120 -3.55 -9.67 -0.64
CA PHE A 120 -2.31 -10.15 -1.24
C PHE A 120 -2.17 -11.68 -1.09
N GLU A 121 -2.45 -12.23 0.09
CA GLU A 121 -2.40 -13.67 0.35
C GLU A 121 -3.47 -14.47 -0.39
N ASN A 122 -4.70 -13.96 -0.45
CA ASN A 122 -5.84 -14.72 -0.98
C ASN A 122 -6.09 -14.51 -2.48
N GLN A 123 -5.57 -13.44 -3.08
CA GLN A 123 -5.83 -13.09 -4.48
C GLN A 123 -4.52 -12.86 -5.25
N GLY A 124 -3.58 -12.10 -4.66
CA GLY A 124 -2.31 -11.76 -5.30
C GLY A 124 -1.41 -12.97 -5.55
N LEU A 125 -1.02 -13.65 -4.46
CA LEU A 125 -0.13 -14.81 -4.53
C LEU A 125 -0.73 -15.98 -5.32
N PRO A 126 -2.02 -16.35 -5.17
CA PRO A 126 -2.61 -17.42 -5.97
C PRO A 126 -2.59 -17.12 -7.46
N SER A 127 -2.87 -15.89 -7.88
CA SER A 127 -2.81 -15.50 -9.30
C SER A 127 -1.41 -15.66 -9.89
N ILE A 128 -0.37 -15.35 -9.11
CA ILE A 128 1.02 -15.58 -9.51
C ILE A 128 1.31 -17.08 -9.59
N LEU A 129 0.88 -17.85 -8.59
CA LEU A 129 1.09 -19.30 -8.54
C LEU A 129 0.46 -20.01 -9.74
N GLU A 130 -0.75 -19.61 -10.15
CA GLU A 130 -1.42 -20.16 -11.32
C GLU A 130 -0.62 -19.93 -12.61
N LYS A 131 -0.06 -18.74 -12.80
CA LYS A 131 0.80 -18.44 -13.94
C LYS A 131 2.08 -19.28 -13.94
N VAL A 132 2.66 -19.49 -12.76
CA VAL A 132 3.84 -20.36 -12.60
C VAL A 132 3.50 -21.81 -12.96
N LYS A 133 2.35 -22.31 -12.48
CA LYS A 133 1.87 -23.66 -12.79
C LYS A 133 1.70 -23.85 -14.30
N LEU A 134 1.02 -22.92 -14.98
CA LEU A 134 0.83 -22.96 -16.43
C LEU A 134 2.16 -22.97 -17.18
N PHE A 135 3.14 -22.18 -16.73
CA PHE A 135 4.47 -22.16 -17.32
C PHE A 135 5.20 -23.51 -17.15
N ALA A 136 5.14 -24.11 -15.95
CA ALA A 136 5.76 -25.40 -15.67
C ALA A 136 5.13 -26.55 -16.46
N GLU A 137 3.81 -26.51 -16.70
CA GLU A 137 3.11 -27.49 -17.54
C GLU A 137 3.48 -27.35 -19.02
N THR A 138 3.71 -26.12 -19.50
CA THR A 138 4.08 -25.85 -20.90
C THR A 138 5.54 -26.21 -21.21
N TYR A 139 6.43 -26.10 -20.22
CA TYR A 139 7.87 -26.36 -20.38
C TYR A 139 8.34 -27.41 -19.36
N PRO A 140 8.00 -28.69 -19.54
CA PRO A 140 8.40 -29.74 -18.62
C PRO A 140 9.93 -29.91 -18.60
N PRO A 141 10.52 -30.33 -17.47
CA PRO A 141 11.93 -30.64 -17.41
C PRO A 141 12.27 -31.75 -18.41
N PRO A 142 13.47 -31.71 -19.02
CA PRO A 142 13.90 -32.75 -19.95
C PRO A 142 13.88 -34.12 -19.25
N PRO A 143 13.52 -35.19 -19.97
CA PRO A 143 13.49 -36.52 -19.40
C PRO A 143 14.88 -36.91 -18.86
N PRO A 144 14.94 -37.67 -17.75
CA PRO A 144 16.22 -38.14 -17.24
C PRO A 144 16.94 -38.96 -18.33
N PRO A 145 18.28 -38.87 -18.42
CA PRO A 145 19.03 -39.65 -19.38
C PRO A 145 18.74 -41.14 -19.17
N PRO A 146 18.63 -41.93 -20.26
CA PRO A 146 18.40 -43.36 -20.16
C PRO A 146 19.48 -43.98 -19.26
N ARG A 147 19.04 -44.72 -18.23
CA ARG A 147 19.96 -45.50 -17.41
C ARG A 147 20.64 -46.50 -18.36
N GLN A 148 21.93 -46.31 -18.62
CA GLN A 148 22.71 -47.32 -19.34
C GLN A 148 22.66 -48.59 -18.49
N SER A 149 21.86 -49.57 -18.91
CA SER A 149 21.83 -50.90 -18.32
C SER A 149 23.08 -51.64 -18.78
N SER A 150 24.20 -51.36 -18.12
CA SER A 150 25.52 -51.94 -18.40
C SER A 150 25.66 -53.34 -17.79
N ILE A 151 24.76 -54.28 -18.13
CA ILE A 151 24.96 -55.69 -17.84
C ILE A 151 24.39 -56.54 -18.99
N PRO A 152 25.22 -56.98 -19.95
CA PRO A 152 24.92 -58.15 -20.75
C PRO A 152 24.96 -59.37 -19.83
N ALA A 153 23.84 -60.07 -19.68
CA ALA A 153 23.81 -61.38 -19.02
C ALA A 153 24.51 -62.40 -19.93
N TYR A 154 25.83 -62.53 -19.78
CA TYR A 154 26.61 -63.65 -20.30
C TYR A 154 27.46 -64.18 -19.16
N GLU A 155 26.91 -65.09 -18.37
CA GLU A 155 27.69 -66.13 -17.68
C GLU A 155 26.91 -67.44 -17.69
N ALA A 156 27.59 -68.47 -18.23
CA ALA A 156 27.38 -69.92 -18.20
C ALA A 156 26.14 -70.52 -18.89
#